data_AF-A0A942Z1E8-F1
#
_entry.id   AF-A0A942Z1E8-F1
#
_cell.length_a   1.000
_cell.length_b   1.000
_cell.length_c   1.000
_cell.angle_alpha   90.00
_cell.angle_beta   90.00
_cell.angle_gamma   90.00
#
_symmetry.space_group_name_H-M   'P 1'
#
loop_
_entity.id
_entity.type
_entity.pdbx_description
1 polymer ?
#
loop_
_entity_poly.entity_id
_entity_poly.type
_entity_poly.pdbx_seq_one_letter_code
_entity_poly.pdbx_strand_id
1 'polypeptide(L)' 'MKENNKTVHQDTFTVSGTNIDAIKRANERSGLSYNEVKELLAKTTGGHGTWIYSDTNIEEVKRKNQESMQKEE' A
#
# COMPACT_ATOMS: atom_id res chain seq x y z
N MET A 1 49.00 -24.06 10.10
CA MET A 1 47.85 -24.96 9.92
C MET A 1 46.74 -24.48 10.84
N LYS A 2 45.51 -24.38 10.29
CA LYS A 2 44.20 -24.23 10.95
C LYS A 2 43.87 -22.87 11.59
N GLU A 3 42.70 -22.28 11.40
CA GLU A 3 41.56 -22.52 10.51
C GLU A 3 40.71 -21.24 10.56
N ASN A 4 40.23 -20.79 9.40
CA ASN A 4 39.38 -19.61 9.26
C ASN A 4 38.00 -19.92 9.86
N ASN A 5 37.65 -19.33 10.99
CA ASN A 5 36.29 -19.42 11.54
C ASN A 5 35.75 -18.04 11.92
N LYS A 6 35.33 -17.26 10.91
CA LYS A 6 34.55 -16.05 11.15
C LYS A 6 33.57 -15.76 10.01
N THR A 7 32.73 -16.74 9.65
CA THR A 7 31.71 -16.50 8.62
C THR A 7 30.46 -17.36 8.85
N VAL A 8 29.70 -17.13 9.92
CA VAL A 8 28.38 -17.79 10.05
C VAL A 8 27.25 -16.89 10.57
N HIS A 9 27.51 -15.70 11.13
CA HIS A 9 26.45 -14.95 11.85
C HIS A 9 26.29 -13.46 11.52
N GLN A 10 27.05 -12.91 10.57
CA GLN A 10 26.95 -11.48 10.24
C GLN A 10 25.78 -11.18 9.29
N ASP A 11 25.37 -12.12 8.44
CA ASP A 11 24.31 -11.89 7.43
C ASP A 11 22.88 -12.06 7.98
N THR A 12 22.75 -12.61 9.19
CA THR A 12 21.46 -12.88 9.85
C THR A 12 21.04 -11.76 10.79
N PHE A 13 21.95 -10.90 11.25
CA PHE A 13 21.64 -9.81 12.17
C PHE A 13 22.13 -8.46 11.65
N THR A 14 21.30 -7.43 11.76
CA THR A 14 21.73 -6.05 11.46
C THR A 14 22.72 -5.55 12.52
N VAL A 15 23.41 -4.44 12.24
CA VAL A 15 24.32 -3.77 13.20
C VAL A 15 23.60 -3.42 14.52
N SER A 16 22.30 -3.14 14.45
CA SER A 16 21.45 -2.87 15.60
C SER A 16 20.94 -4.14 16.33
N GLY A 17 21.35 -5.34 15.89
CA GLY A 17 20.96 -6.62 16.48
C GLY A 17 19.62 -7.19 16.00
N THR A 18 19.05 -6.66 14.91
CA THR A 18 17.77 -7.15 14.37
C THR A 18 17.96 -8.45 13.61
N ASN A 19 17.20 -9.50 13.97
CA ASN A 19 17.23 -10.78 13.26
C ASN A 19 16.50 -10.69 11.90
N ILE A 20 17.25 -10.77 10.81
CA ILE A 20 16.78 -10.64 9.43
C ILE A 20 15.85 -11.80 9.04
N ASP A 21 16.13 -13.03 9.46
CA ASP A 21 15.32 -14.20 9.10
C ASP A 21 13.96 -14.19 9.81
N ALA A 22 13.91 -13.66 11.04
CA ALA A 22 12.65 -13.46 11.74
C ALA A 22 11.77 -12.43 11.02
N ILE A 23 12.35 -11.35 10.51
CA ILE A 23 11.63 -10.32 9.75
C ILE A 23 11.15 -10.85 8.40
N LYS A 24 11.98 -11.61 7.66
CA LYS A 24 11.55 -12.24 6.40
C LYS A 24 10.33 -13.14 6.61
N ARG A 25 10.35 -14.02 7.61
CA ARG A 25 9.20 -14.87 7.95
C ARG A 25 7.97 -14.08 8.37
N ALA A 26 8.15 -12.95 9.08
CA ALA A 26 7.05 -12.09 9.45
C ALA A 26 6.44 -11.40 8.22
N ASN A 27 7.27 -10.90 7.30
CA ASN A 27 6.84 -10.26 6.05
C ASN A 27 6.12 -11.25 5.13
N GLU A 28 6.58 -12.50 5.04
CA GLU A 28 5.90 -13.57 4.30
C GLU A 28 4.50 -13.88 4.88
N ARG A 29 4.27 -13.61 6.17
CA ARG A 29 3.01 -13.86 6.87
C ARG A 29 2.12 -12.64 7.01
N SER A 30 2.61 -11.43 6.75
CA SER A 30 1.88 -10.18 6.98
C SER A 30 0.86 -9.84 5.89
N GLY A 31 0.83 -10.61 4.80
CA GLY A 31 -0.04 -10.32 3.65
C GLY A 31 0.45 -9.13 2.83
N LEU A 32 -0.42 -8.63 1.95
CA LEU A 32 -0.11 -7.52 1.05
C LEU A 32 0.00 -6.20 1.81
N SER A 33 0.98 -5.39 1.45
CA SER A 33 1.06 -4.01 1.93
C SER A 33 -0.12 -3.18 1.44
N TYR A 34 -0.39 -2.06 2.10
CA TYR A 34 -1.47 -1.15 1.70
C TYR A 34 -1.40 -0.73 0.22
N ASN A 35 -0.19 -0.48 -0.32
CA ASN A 35 -0.03 -0.10 -1.72
C ASN A 35 -0.29 -1.27 -2.67
N GLU A 36 0.14 -2.48 -2.31
CA GLU A 36 -0.15 -3.69 -3.09
C GLU A 36 -1.64 -4.04 -3.05
N VAL A 37 -2.30 -3.87 -1.90
CA VAL A 37 -3.76 -3.98 -1.79
C VAL A 37 -4.45 -2.94 -2.67
N LYS A 38 -4.01 -1.69 -2.63
CA LYS A 38 -4.57 -0.62 -3.47
C LYS A 38 -4.45 -0.96 -4.96
N GLU A 39 -3.29 -1.44 -5.39
CA GLU A 39 -3.05 -1.84 -6.77
C GLU A 39 -3.87 -3.07 -7.16
N LEU A 40 -3.93 -4.09 -6.30
CA LEU A 40 -4.73 -5.29 -6.52
C LEU A 40 -6.22 -4.93 -6.64
N LEU A 41 -6.73 -4.10 -5.73
CA LEU A 41 -8.10 -3.61 -5.78
C LEU A 41 -8.34 -2.85 -7.08
N ALA A 42 -7.46 -1.91 -7.47
CA ALA A 42 -7.58 -1.19 -8.74
C ALA A 42 -7.58 -2.11 -9.97
N LYS A 43 -6.81 -3.21 -9.95
CA LYS A 43 -6.73 -4.18 -11.05
C LYS A 43 -7.91 -5.16 -11.11
N THR A 44 -8.48 -5.53 -9.96
CA THR A 44 -9.45 -6.65 -9.87
C THR A 44 -10.89 -6.20 -9.62
N THR A 45 -11.08 -5.06 -8.95
CA THR A 45 -12.40 -4.60 -8.47
C THR A 45 -12.66 -3.12 -8.76
N GLY A 46 -11.61 -2.31 -8.85
CA GLY A 46 -11.68 -0.89 -9.14
C GLY A 46 -11.86 -0.66 -10.64
N GLY A 47 -12.61 0.36 -11.03
CA GLY A 47 -12.70 0.77 -12.43
C GLY A 47 -13.69 0.00 -13.30
N HIS A 48 -14.14 -1.20 -12.92
CA HIS A 48 -15.14 -1.93 -13.71
C HIS A 48 -16.50 -1.21 -13.66
N GLY A 49 -16.82 -0.49 -14.73
CA GLY A 49 -18.06 0.29 -14.83
C GLY A 49 -18.02 1.64 -14.12
N THR A 50 -16.87 2.11 -13.60
CA THR A 50 -16.75 3.47 -13.04
C THR A 50 -16.13 4.48 -14.00
N TRP A 51 -15.80 4.06 -15.23
CA TRP A 51 -15.35 4.99 -16.27
C TRP A 51 -16.39 6.09 -16.54
N ILE A 52 -17.69 5.76 -16.45
CA ILE A 52 -18.81 6.71 -16.54
C ILE A 52 -18.84 7.77 -15.42
N TYR A 53 -18.17 7.53 -14.29
CA TYR A 53 -18.04 8.49 -13.19
C TYR A 53 -16.70 9.25 -13.24
N SER A 54 -15.84 8.93 -14.21
CA SER A 54 -14.52 9.56 -14.36
C SER A 54 -14.60 10.92 -15.03
N ASP A 55 -15.67 11.19 -15.80
CA ASP A 55 -15.95 12.50 -16.41
C ASP A 55 -16.63 13.48 -15.45
N THR A 56 -16.48 13.26 -14.13
CA THR A 56 -17.03 14.17 -13.13
C THR A 56 -16.30 15.52 -13.22
N ASN A 57 -16.96 16.52 -13.78
CA ASN A 57 -16.48 17.89 -13.75
C ASN A 57 -16.62 18.46 -12.33
N ILE A 58 -15.49 18.60 -11.65
CA ILE A 58 -15.42 19.05 -10.26
C ILE A 58 -16.09 20.42 -10.07
N GLU A 59 -15.97 21.33 -11.04
CA GLU A 59 -16.57 22.67 -10.96
C GLU A 59 -18.09 22.63 -11.10
N GLU A 60 -18.61 21.72 -11.92
CA GLU A 60 -20.05 21.52 -12.05
C GLU A 60 -20.67 20.95 -10.75
N VAL A 61 -19.99 19.99 -10.12
CA VAL A 61 -20.44 19.39 -8.84
C VAL A 61 -20.43 20.42 -7.72
N LYS A 62 -19.38 21.24 -7.61
CA LYS A 62 -19.32 22.33 -6.62
C LYS A 62 -20.48 23.30 -6.77
N ARG A 63 -20.78 23.73 -8.01
CA ARG A 63 -21.90 24.64 -8.29
C ARG A 63 -23.23 24.03 -7.88
N LYS A 64 -23.50 22.77 -8.26
CA LYS A 64 -24.74 22.05 -7.89
C LYS A 64 -24.92 21.94 -6.38
N ASN A 65 -23.87 21.62 -5.64
CA ASN A 65 -23.93 21.51 -4.19
C ASN A 65 -24.24 22.86 -3.52
N GLN A 66 -23.67 23.95 -4.02
CA GLN A 66 -23.98 25.30 -3.53
C GLN A 66 -25.43 25.71 -3.81
N GLU A 67 -25.94 25.42 -5.01
CA GLU A 67 -27.33 25.69 -5.38
C GLU A 67 -28.33 24.87 -4.56
N SER A 68 -28.01 23.61 -4.26
CA SER A 68 -28.81 22.77 -3.38
C SER A 68 -28.86 23.30 -1.96
N MET A 69 -27.75 23.79 -1.41
CA MET A 69 -27.71 24.40 -0.08
C MET A 69 -28.51 25.70 0.00
N GLN A 70 -28.56 26.49 -1.07
CA GLN A 70 -29.31 27.74 -1.14
C GLN A 70 -30.83 27.53 -1.35
N LYS A 71 -31.25 26.38 -1.87
CA LYS A 71 -32.67 26.05 -2.06
C LYS A 71 -33.36 25.48 -0.82
N GLU A 72 -32.57 25.08 0.17
CA GLU A 72 -33.05 24.55 1.45
C GLU A 72 -33.17 25.63 2.54
N GLU A 73 -32.84 26.90 2.23
CA GLU A 73 -33.14 28.12 3.01
C GLU A 73 -34.40 28.83 2.49
#